data_AF-A0A5C1QED5-F1
#
_entry.id   AF-A0A5C1QED5-F1
#
_cell.length_a   1.000
_cell.length_b   1.000
_cell.length_c   1.000
_cell.angle_alpha   90.00
_cell.angle_beta   90.00
_cell.angle_gamma   90.00
#
_symmetry.space_group_name_H-M   'P 1'
#
loop_
_entity.id
_entity.type
_entity.pdbx_description
1 polymer ?
#
loop_
_entity_poly.entity_id
_entity_poly.type
_entity_poly.pdbx_seq_one_letter_code
_entity_poly.pdbx_strand_id
1 'polypeptide(L)'
;MGIQKSDELIPEFNKRGFHYNKDLLFNYFNSLITKPFVILTGISGSGKSKIAEIFSEIISTDDEKQYELIPVKPNWRDSKGLFGYHNLIDNSYYVTPLIELFLKALKAPHIPYFLILDEMNIAKTEHYFADYLSLIESRRVEYQKCSTSLYDLKKIFRYEDKITLSEAIILASIDLNSPDEYLEVKKYRENRFVTLWREQFSQQNDDKSWTPQVRSELNQGDGRLAHRVFTGGGHGEYKGLYKRKLKSEISEEDLEIIIHLEKIYIEATNNNIITQDNMVLHNNEKCLSSNGTICPEENCPYKKNRKYECTKLYTKENNHCFVPPELPIPLNIFTIGTVNVDETTYMFSPKVLDRSNVIEFNEIDFNGLYNISDKNKEYLQTNNKSIIDDNFFFDNNSYIPQLKITMPSNTEVNKLIADENKCFDDIIKVFIALKKYNMHFGYRVINEISGYICNVCKNTSYEKKAVIALDYQILQKILPKFYGTYDKIWGPLVEILSCCMKKIINLDPNSDGDKIIAALNNSSNSEINNWEIETNIAIEIFKYPKTALKILEMLSDLDKVGFATFIK
;
A
#
# COMPACT_ATOMS: atom_id res chain seq x y z
N MET A 1 11.40 -7.53 8.54
CA MET A 1 10.11 -8.23 8.67
C MET A 1 10.36 -9.59 9.29
N GLY A 2 9.37 -10.16 10.00
CA GLY A 2 9.48 -11.47 10.63
C GLY A 2 9.65 -12.62 9.65
N ILE A 3 9.07 -12.47 8.45
CA ILE A 3 9.30 -13.34 7.30
C ILE A 3 10.00 -12.59 6.17
N GLN A 4 10.80 -13.31 5.38
CA GLN A 4 11.54 -12.72 4.25
C GLN A 4 10.94 -13.13 2.91
N LYS A 5 10.48 -14.38 2.79
CA LYS A 5 9.91 -14.92 1.55
C LYS A 5 8.39 -14.91 1.59
N SER A 6 7.77 -14.67 0.45
CA SER A 6 6.31 -14.64 0.30
C SER A 6 5.66 -16.00 0.54
N ASP A 7 6.35 -17.09 0.18
CA ASP A 7 5.89 -18.47 0.38
C ASP A 7 5.78 -18.87 1.86
N GLU A 8 6.41 -18.11 2.78
CA GLU A 8 6.33 -18.36 4.22
C GLU A 8 5.00 -17.87 4.82
N LEU A 9 4.31 -16.96 4.14
CA LEU A 9 3.10 -16.31 4.67
C LEU A 9 1.99 -17.33 5.01
N ILE A 10 1.63 -18.18 4.05
CA ILE A 10 0.53 -19.16 4.23
C ILE A 10 0.88 -20.21 5.30
N PRO A 11 2.06 -20.86 5.29
CA PRO A 11 2.47 -21.74 6.36
C PRO A 11 2.39 -21.10 7.75
N GLU A 12 2.75 -19.82 7.88
CA GLU A 12 2.70 -19.12 9.17
C GLU A 12 1.27 -18.86 9.67
N PHE A 13 0.32 -18.60 8.77
CA PHE A 13 -1.11 -18.58 9.11
C PHE A 13 -1.59 -19.98 9.56
N ASN A 14 -1.27 -21.01 8.78
CA ASN A 14 -1.69 -22.38 9.07
C ASN A 14 -1.15 -22.89 10.42
N LYS A 15 0.11 -22.56 10.76
CA LYS A 15 0.71 -22.89 12.08
C LYS A 15 -0.07 -22.30 13.26
N ARG A 16 -0.71 -21.15 13.06
CA ARG A 16 -1.56 -20.49 14.07
C ARG A 16 -3.01 -20.99 14.06
N GLY A 17 -3.33 -21.96 13.19
CA GLY A 17 -4.66 -22.57 13.09
C GLY A 17 -5.66 -21.78 12.25
N PHE A 18 -5.19 -20.84 11.42
CA PHE A 18 -6.05 -20.05 10.54
C PHE A 18 -5.69 -20.31 9.08
N HIS A 19 -6.71 -20.53 8.26
CA HIS A 19 -6.55 -20.79 6.83
C HIS A 19 -7.22 -19.67 6.03
N TYR A 20 -6.41 -18.97 5.24
CA TYR A 20 -6.87 -17.96 4.29
C TYR A 20 -6.32 -18.32 2.91
N ASN A 21 -7.14 -18.15 1.87
CA ASN A 21 -6.70 -18.42 0.51
C ASN A 21 -5.66 -17.39 0.03
N LYS A 22 -4.88 -17.80 -0.98
CA LYS A 22 -3.82 -17.00 -1.61
C LYS A 22 -4.32 -15.65 -2.10
N ASP A 23 -5.40 -15.70 -2.86
CA ASP A 23 -6.02 -14.56 -3.54
C ASP A 23 -6.37 -13.44 -2.53
N LEU A 24 -7.03 -13.78 -1.42
CA LEU A 24 -7.42 -12.87 -0.35
C LEU A 24 -6.21 -12.26 0.37
N LEU A 25 -5.22 -13.08 0.75
CA LEU A 25 -4.02 -12.58 1.42
C LEU A 25 -3.23 -11.62 0.52
N PHE A 26 -3.13 -11.93 -0.76
CA PHE A 26 -2.46 -11.09 -1.73
C PHE A 26 -3.23 -9.79 -1.99
N ASN A 27 -4.56 -9.84 -2.12
CA ASN A 27 -5.40 -8.65 -2.20
C ASN A 27 -5.26 -7.77 -0.94
N TYR A 28 -5.34 -8.38 0.24
CA TYR A 28 -5.17 -7.68 1.52
C TYR A 28 -3.82 -6.96 1.60
N PHE A 29 -2.72 -7.65 1.26
CA PHE A 29 -1.39 -7.05 1.20
C PHE A 29 -1.31 -5.86 0.23
N ASN A 30 -1.73 -6.05 -1.02
CA ASN A 30 -1.68 -5.01 -2.05
C ASN A 30 -2.60 -3.83 -1.69
N SER A 31 -3.71 -4.08 -1.01
CA SER A 31 -4.62 -3.04 -0.52
C SER A 31 -3.94 -2.16 0.53
N LEU A 32 -3.19 -2.75 1.47
CA LEU A 32 -2.46 -2.03 2.52
C LEU A 32 -1.35 -1.13 1.97
N ILE A 33 -0.55 -1.62 1.01
CA ILE A 33 0.56 -0.83 0.44
C ILE A 33 0.07 0.26 -0.52
N THR A 34 -1.06 0.06 -1.19
CA THR A 34 -1.65 1.10 -2.04
C THR A 34 -2.31 2.20 -1.21
N LYS A 35 -3.05 1.80 -0.17
CA LYS A 35 -3.72 2.72 0.73
C LYS A 35 -3.68 2.12 2.13
N PRO A 36 -2.96 2.73 3.10
CA PRO A 36 -2.78 2.18 4.45
C PRO A 36 -4.02 2.35 5.34
N PHE A 37 -5.22 2.24 4.76
CA PHE A 37 -6.49 2.16 5.45
C PHE A 37 -7.38 1.14 4.71
N VAL A 38 -7.61 0.00 5.35
CA VAL A 38 -8.43 -1.10 4.82
C VAL A 38 -9.59 -1.36 5.77
N ILE A 39 -10.77 -1.60 5.22
CA ILE A 39 -11.96 -2.01 5.95
C ILE A 39 -12.25 -3.46 5.59
N LEU A 40 -12.41 -4.31 6.61
CA LEU A 40 -12.78 -5.71 6.48
C LEU A 40 -14.23 -5.84 6.95
N THR A 41 -15.12 -6.25 6.04
CA THR A 41 -16.55 -6.45 6.33
C THR A 41 -16.95 -7.89 6.09
N GLY A 42 -18.06 -8.33 6.68
CA GLY A 42 -18.65 -9.65 6.46
C GLY A 42 -19.29 -10.20 7.72
N ILE A 43 -19.77 -11.44 7.65
CA ILE A 43 -20.52 -12.07 8.75
C ILE A 43 -19.70 -12.16 10.05
N SER A 44 -20.40 -12.15 11.19
CA SER A 44 -19.76 -12.34 12.48
C SER A 44 -19.06 -13.70 12.55
N GLY A 45 -17.85 -13.74 13.12
CA GLY A 45 -17.06 -14.97 13.22
C GLY A 45 -16.26 -15.37 11.97
N SER A 46 -16.26 -14.59 10.87
CA SER A 46 -15.49 -14.91 9.66
C SER A 46 -13.97 -14.68 9.75
N GLY A 47 -13.45 -14.33 10.93
CA GLY A 47 -12.01 -14.17 11.16
C GLY A 47 -11.40 -12.83 10.70
N LYS A 48 -12.22 -11.78 10.51
CA LYS A 48 -11.78 -10.42 10.09
C LYS A 48 -10.72 -9.80 11.00
N SER A 49 -10.94 -9.85 12.32
CA SER A 49 -9.96 -9.30 13.28
C SER A 49 -8.71 -10.17 13.34
N LYS A 50 -8.86 -11.49 13.16
CA LYS A 50 -7.76 -12.46 13.21
C LYS A 50 -6.81 -12.39 12.03
N ILE A 51 -7.28 -12.17 10.80
CA ILE A 51 -6.37 -11.94 9.66
C ILE A 51 -5.48 -10.73 9.92
N ALA A 52 -6.04 -9.64 10.47
CA ALA A 52 -5.29 -8.42 10.73
C ALA A 52 -4.27 -8.61 11.87
N GLU A 53 -4.67 -9.22 12.98
CA GLU A 53 -3.79 -9.55 14.11
C GLU A 53 -2.64 -10.46 13.68
N ILE A 54 -2.96 -11.60 13.07
CA ILE A 54 -1.97 -12.61 12.70
C ILE A 54 -1.03 -12.09 11.62
N PHE A 55 -1.56 -11.38 10.62
CA PHE A 55 -0.71 -10.74 9.62
C PHE A 55 0.30 -9.79 10.27
N SER A 56 -0.17 -8.97 11.23
CA SER A 56 0.70 -8.04 11.95
C SER A 56 1.80 -8.78 12.72
N GLU A 57 1.46 -9.87 13.42
CA GLU A 57 2.41 -10.71 14.14
C GLU A 57 3.44 -11.37 13.21
N ILE A 58 3.01 -11.89 12.06
CA ILE A 58 3.90 -12.57 11.10
C ILE A 58 4.92 -11.59 10.49
N ILE A 59 4.47 -10.38 10.19
CA ILE A 59 5.31 -9.33 9.59
C ILE A 59 6.26 -8.71 10.63
N SER A 60 5.90 -8.75 11.91
CA SER A 60 6.67 -8.14 12.99
C SER A 60 8.04 -8.75 13.15
N THR A 61 9.05 -7.92 13.43
CA THR A 61 10.47 -8.33 13.49
C THR A 61 10.96 -8.77 14.85
N ASP A 62 10.28 -8.36 15.92
CA ASP A 62 10.79 -8.43 17.29
C ASP A 62 9.74 -9.07 18.22
N ASP A 63 10.16 -9.47 19.42
CA ASP A 63 9.25 -9.89 20.52
C ASP A 63 8.30 -8.77 20.99
N GLU A 64 8.37 -7.57 20.40
CA GLU A 64 7.50 -6.46 20.72
C GLU A 64 6.23 -6.44 19.86
N LYS A 65 5.11 -6.19 20.52
CA LYS A 65 3.81 -6.03 19.87
C LYS A 65 3.82 -4.78 18.96
N GLN A 66 3.81 -4.98 17.64
CA GLN A 66 3.77 -3.91 16.63
C GLN A 66 2.35 -3.57 16.17
N TYR A 67 1.33 -3.99 16.92
CA TYR A 67 -0.06 -3.68 16.61
C TYR A 67 -0.87 -3.33 17.86
N GLU A 68 -1.93 -2.55 17.70
CA GLU A 68 -2.96 -2.40 18.73
C GLU A 68 -4.34 -2.72 18.18
N LEU A 69 -5.05 -3.60 18.89
CA LEU A 69 -6.46 -3.92 18.67
C LEU A 69 -7.29 -3.06 19.62
N ILE A 70 -8.04 -2.11 19.06
CA ILE A 70 -8.88 -1.18 19.81
C ILE A 70 -10.34 -1.48 19.51
N PRO A 71 -11.10 -2.04 20.47
CA PRO A 71 -12.53 -2.24 20.31
C PRO A 71 -13.25 -0.89 20.43
N VAL A 72 -13.91 -0.48 19.35
CA VAL A 72 -14.68 0.77 19.32
C VAL A 72 -15.86 0.68 20.28
N LYS A 73 -16.15 1.78 20.98
CA LYS A 73 -17.25 1.82 21.95
C LYS A 73 -18.45 2.57 21.37
N PRO A 74 -19.68 2.10 21.60
CA PRO A 74 -20.90 2.73 21.05
C PRO A 74 -21.12 4.15 21.57
N ASN A 75 -20.52 4.51 22.71
CA ASN A 75 -20.63 5.84 23.31
C ASN A 75 -19.61 6.85 22.75
N TRP A 76 -18.74 6.46 21.82
CA TRP A 76 -17.79 7.38 21.20
C TRP A 76 -18.50 8.38 20.30
N ARG A 77 -18.44 9.66 20.71
CA ARG A 77 -19.08 10.80 20.03
C ARG A 77 -18.07 11.87 19.58
N ASP A 78 -16.83 11.74 20.01
CA ASP A 78 -15.72 12.61 19.67
C ASP A 78 -14.42 11.79 19.59
N SER A 79 -13.33 12.45 19.22
CA SER A 79 -12.05 11.80 18.97
C SER A 79 -11.25 11.47 20.25
N LYS A 80 -11.73 11.86 21.44
CA LYS A 80 -11.05 11.66 22.73
C LYS A 80 -10.92 10.19 23.10
N GLY A 81 -11.91 9.36 22.75
CA GLY A 81 -11.84 7.92 23.00
C GLY A 81 -10.64 7.27 22.29
N LEU A 82 -10.21 7.86 21.18
CA LEU A 82 -9.15 7.34 20.34
C LEU A 82 -7.81 8.05 20.58
N PHE A 83 -7.78 9.38 20.65
CA PHE A 83 -6.54 10.16 20.82
C PHE A 83 -6.24 10.57 22.26
N GLY A 84 -7.19 10.42 23.18
CA GLY A 84 -7.02 10.88 24.55
C GLY A 84 -7.33 12.36 24.72
N TYR A 85 -6.98 12.91 25.88
CA TYR A 85 -7.22 14.30 26.22
C TYR A 85 -6.30 14.80 27.32
N HIS A 86 -6.07 16.12 27.34
CA HIS A 86 -5.36 16.80 28.43
C HIS A 86 -6.33 17.10 29.57
N ASN A 87 -6.04 16.58 30.77
CA ASN A 87 -6.71 16.94 31.99
C ASN A 87 -6.08 18.22 32.57
N LEU A 88 -6.86 19.31 32.60
CA LEU A 88 -6.39 20.61 33.08
C LEU A 88 -6.25 20.69 34.60
N ILE A 89 -6.88 19.77 35.35
CA ILE A 89 -6.91 19.82 36.82
C ILE A 89 -5.59 19.36 37.42
N ASP A 90 -5.09 18.22 36.95
CA ASP A 90 -3.83 17.61 37.39
C ASP A 90 -2.69 17.77 36.38
N ASN A 91 -2.96 18.48 35.27
CA ASN A 91 -2.06 18.71 34.16
C ASN A 91 -1.53 17.41 33.49
N SER A 92 -2.26 16.30 33.66
CA SER A 92 -1.94 15.01 33.06
C SER A 92 -2.54 14.85 31.66
N TYR A 93 -1.93 13.99 30.85
CA TYR A 93 -2.53 13.59 29.59
C TYR A 93 -3.09 12.17 29.70
N TYR A 94 -4.38 11.99 29.39
CA TYR A 94 -4.97 10.66 29.29
C TYR A 94 -4.48 9.99 28.00
N VAL A 95 -3.46 9.15 28.12
CA VAL A 95 -2.85 8.43 26.98
C VAL A 95 -3.72 7.24 26.61
N THR A 96 -4.05 7.13 25.33
CA THR A 96 -4.77 5.96 24.78
C THR A 96 -3.79 4.97 24.14
N PRO A 97 -4.20 3.69 23.94
CA PRO A 97 -3.38 2.71 23.22
C PRO A 97 -2.92 3.19 21.83
N LEU A 98 -3.75 3.99 21.15
CA LEU A 98 -3.38 4.57 19.86
C LEU A 98 -2.19 5.53 19.99
N ILE A 99 -2.20 6.43 20.97
CA ILE A 99 -1.11 7.38 21.18
C ILE A 99 0.18 6.63 21.53
N GLU A 100 0.10 5.60 22.38
CA GLU A 100 1.27 4.75 22.66
C GLU A 100 1.81 4.08 21.38
N LEU A 101 0.92 3.53 20.54
CA LEU A 101 1.29 2.96 19.25
C LEU A 101 1.98 4.00 18.34
N PHE A 102 1.46 5.22 18.29
CA PHE A 102 2.05 6.29 17.48
C PHE A 102 3.45 6.66 17.96
N LEU A 103 3.63 6.82 19.27
CA LEU A 103 4.92 7.16 19.86
C LEU A 103 5.96 6.05 19.64
N LYS A 104 5.55 4.77 19.72
CA LYS A 104 6.40 3.62 19.35
C LYS A 104 6.78 3.65 17.87
N ALA A 105 5.81 3.88 16.99
CA ALA A 105 6.01 3.92 15.54
C ALA A 105 6.93 5.06 15.10
N LEU A 106 6.83 6.24 15.74
CA LEU A 106 7.74 7.37 15.48
C LEU A 106 9.21 7.06 15.84
N LYS A 107 9.44 6.25 16.88
CA LYS A 107 10.78 5.85 17.30
C LYS A 107 11.43 4.85 16.34
N ALA A 108 10.61 4.10 15.59
CA ALA A 108 11.06 3.06 14.67
C ALA A 108 10.44 3.24 13.26
N PRO A 109 10.81 4.31 12.53
CA PRO A 109 10.16 4.71 11.28
C PRO A 109 10.28 3.68 10.13
N HIS A 110 11.22 2.74 10.22
CA HIS A 110 11.45 1.70 9.21
C HIS A 110 10.68 0.40 9.48
N ILE A 111 9.97 0.31 10.61
CA ILE A 111 9.22 -0.86 11.04
C ILE A 111 7.73 -0.59 10.84
N PRO A 112 6.96 -1.49 10.20
CA PRO A 112 5.52 -1.32 10.05
C PRO A 112 4.80 -1.53 11.39
N TYR A 113 3.81 -0.70 11.68
CA TYR A 113 2.92 -0.82 12.82
C TYR A 113 1.47 -0.89 12.35
N PHE A 114 0.60 -1.56 13.11
CA PHE A 114 -0.77 -1.82 12.70
C PHE A 114 -1.78 -1.32 13.73
N LEU A 115 -2.70 -0.47 13.29
CA LEU A 115 -3.86 -0.06 14.06
C LEU A 115 -5.06 -0.89 13.61
N ILE A 116 -5.63 -1.70 14.50
CA ILE A 116 -6.80 -2.52 14.21
C ILE A 116 -7.96 -1.98 15.04
N LEU A 117 -8.96 -1.39 14.38
CA LEU A 117 -10.20 -0.92 15.00
C LEU A 117 -11.27 -2.00 14.88
N ASP A 118 -11.63 -2.60 16.00
CA ASP A 118 -12.63 -3.66 16.03
C ASP A 118 -14.04 -3.08 16.16
N GLU A 119 -14.98 -3.59 15.35
CA GLU A 119 -16.36 -3.09 15.25
C GLU A 119 -16.44 -1.59 14.94
N MET A 120 -15.69 -1.15 13.93
CA MET A 120 -15.49 0.25 13.57
C MET A 120 -16.80 1.03 13.34
N ASN A 121 -17.86 0.33 12.95
CA ASN A 121 -19.19 0.87 12.65
C ASN A 121 -20.19 0.81 13.82
N ILE A 122 -19.81 0.35 15.01
CA ILE A 122 -20.70 0.37 16.19
C ILE A 122 -20.98 1.79 16.69
N ALA A 123 -20.09 2.73 16.38
CA ALA A 123 -20.26 4.16 16.56
C ALA A 123 -20.13 4.87 15.21
N LYS A 124 -20.71 6.06 15.08
CA LYS A 124 -20.57 6.88 13.86
C LYS A 124 -19.10 7.23 13.64
N THR A 125 -18.49 6.57 12.66
CA THR A 125 -17.05 6.67 12.36
C THR A 125 -16.63 8.10 12.07
N GLU A 126 -17.48 8.92 11.45
CA GLU A 126 -17.19 10.32 11.16
C GLU A 126 -17.14 11.22 12.40
N HIS A 127 -17.50 10.74 13.59
CA HIS A 127 -17.42 11.53 14.81
C HIS A 127 -16.10 11.31 15.54
N TYR A 128 -15.75 10.05 15.82
CA TYR A 128 -14.52 9.76 16.58
C TYR A 128 -13.28 9.68 15.69
N PHE A 129 -13.44 9.43 14.39
CA PHE A 129 -12.33 9.20 13.46
C PHE A 129 -12.06 10.38 12.51
N ALA A 130 -12.82 11.48 12.62
CA ALA A 130 -12.71 12.63 11.72
C ALA A 130 -11.31 13.21 11.64
N ASP A 131 -10.66 13.45 12.79
CA ASP A 131 -9.32 14.05 12.84
C ASP A 131 -8.30 13.14 12.14
N TYR A 132 -8.39 11.83 12.35
CA TYR A 132 -7.55 10.85 11.67
C TYR A 132 -7.71 10.91 10.14
N LEU A 133 -8.95 10.92 9.67
CA LEU A 133 -9.26 11.00 8.23
C LEU A 133 -8.77 12.31 7.60
N SER A 134 -8.87 13.42 8.34
CA SER A 134 -8.38 14.74 7.91
C SER A 134 -6.85 14.75 7.77
N LEU A 135 -6.14 14.17 8.74
CA LEU A 135 -4.67 14.09 8.70
C LEU A 135 -4.19 13.22 7.55
N ILE A 136 -4.82 12.08 7.27
CA ILE A 136 -4.47 11.26 6.10
C ILE A 136 -4.60 12.06 4.80
N GLU A 137 -5.58 12.96 4.70
CA GLU A 137 -5.77 13.80 3.51
C GLU A 137 -4.79 14.97 3.41
N SER A 138 -4.28 15.46 4.53
CA SER A 138 -3.27 16.52 4.51
C SER A 138 -1.93 16.07 3.91
N ARG A 139 -1.74 14.76 3.69
CA ARG A 139 -0.50 14.19 3.16
C ARG A 139 -0.19 14.78 1.77
N ARG A 140 0.99 15.38 1.65
CA ARG A 140 1.50 15.96 0.41
C ARG A 140 2.86 15.39 0.11
N VAL A 141 3.15 15.24 -1.17
CA VAL A 141 4.51 14.96 -1.61
C VAL A 141 5.20 16.30 -1.79
N GLU A 142 6.16 16.60 -0.92
CA GLU A 142 7.04 17.73 -1.08
C GLU A 142 8.36 17.29 -1.67
N TYR A 143 8.81 18.05 -2.66
CA TYR A 143 10.09 17.83 -3.30
C TYR A 143 11.17 18.45 -2.42
N GLN A 144 11.76 17.64 -1.53
CA GLN A 144 12.92 18.08 -0.79
C GLN A 144 14.16 17.75 -1.63
N LYS A 145 14.79 18.80 -2.17
CA LYS A 145 16.13 18.69 -2.74
C LYS A 145 17.05 18.34 -1.58
N CYS A 146 17.41 17.06 -1.45
CA CYS A 146 18.12 16.59 -0.25
C CYS A 146 19.46 17.32 -0.12
N SER A 147 19.81 17.71 1.10
CA SER A 147 21.13 18.27 1.39
C SER A 147 22.23 17.26 1.04
N THR A 148 23.33 17.81 0.58
CA THR A 148 24.44 17.22 -0.19
C THR A 148 25.35 16.24 0.59
N SER A 149 24.98 15.77 1.79
CA SER A 149 25.89 15.03 2.68
C SER A 149 25.74 13.51 2.64
N LEU A 150 26.82 12.77 2.96
CA LEU A 150 26.80 11.31 3.11
C LEU A 150 25.94 10.85 4.31
N TYR A 151 25.87 11.65 5.37
CA TYR A 151 25.06 11.34 6.56
C TYR A 151 23.56 11.30 6.22
N ASP A 152 23.10 12.27 5.43
CA ASP A 152 21.71 12.33 4.97
C ASP A 152 21.40 11.16 4.05
N LEU A 153 22.29 10.86 3.09
CA LEU A 153 22.14 9.73 2.16
C LEU A 153 21.99 8.39 2.90
N LYS A 154 22.79 8.16 3.96
CA LYS A 154 22.72 6.92 4.77
C LYS A 154 21.40 6.71 5.48
N LYS A 155 20.69 7.78 5.86
CA LYS A 155 19.38 7.69 6.53
C LYS A 155 18.27 7.30 5.55
N ILE A 156 18.41 7.70 4.29
CA ILE A 156 17.31 7.72 3.34
C ILE A 156 17.45 6.69 2.21
N PHE A 157 18.65 6.17 1.96
CA PHE A 157 18.94 5.30 0.83
C PHE A 157 19.85 4.13 1.22
N ARG A 158 19.52 2.95 0.74
CA ARG A 158 20.36 1.75 0.77
C ARG A 158 20.27 1.06 -0.59
N TYR A 159 21.36 0.41 -1.02
CA TYR A 159 21.31 -0.40 -2.24
C TYR A 159 20.46 -1.65 -1.97
N GLU A 160 19.36 -1.80 -2.70
CA GLU A 160 18.43 -2.92 -2.57
C GLU A 160 19.04 -4.23 -3.12
N ASP A 161 19.81 -4.11 -4.20
CA ASP A 161 20.56 -5.20 -4.83
C ASP A 161 22.08 -5.01 -4.71
N LYS A 162 22.83 -6.09 -4.95
CA LYS A 162 24.29 -6.06 -5.00
C LYS A 162 24.76 -5.36 -6.28
N ILE A 163 24.76 -4.03 -6.26
CA ILE A 163 25.36 -3.24 -7.34
C ILE A 163 26.89 -3.41 -7.33
N THR A 164 27.50 -3.25 -8.49
CA THR A 164 28.95 -3.33 -8.70
C THR A 164 29.65 -2.02 -8.35
N LEU A 165 30.97 -2.08 -8.14
CA LEU A 165 31.77 -0.87 -7.94
C LEU A 165 31.72 0.06 -9.17
N SER A 166 31.67 -0.52 -10.38
CA SER A 166 31.49 0.24 -11.62
C SER A 166 30.22 1.10 -11.58
N GLU A 167 29.08 0.52 -11.16
CA GLU A 167 27.79 1.24 -11.06
C GLU A 167 27.83 2.33 -9.99
N ALA A 168 28.47 2.08 -8.85
CA ALA A 168 28.67 3.09 -7.82
C ALA A 168 29.51 4.28 -8.32
N ILE A 169 30.56 4.03 -9.11
CA ILE A 169 31.39 5.09 -9.74
C ILE A 169 30.56 5.91 -10.73
N ILE A 170 29.66 5.27 -11.49
CA ILE A 170 28.75 5.96 -12.40
C ILE A 170 27.76 6.83 -11.61
N LEU A 171 27.18 6.33 -10.52
CA LEU A 171 26.34 7.11 -9.61
C LEU A 171 27.09 8.34 -9.06
N ALA A 172 28.35 8.17 -8.67
CA ALA A 172 29.19 9.29 -8.26
C ALA A 172 29.40 10.33 -9.38
N SER A 173 29.53 9.90 -10.63
CA SER A 173 29.64 10.84 -11.76
C SER A 173 28.35 11.61 -12.04
N ILE A 174 27.19 10.97 -11.84
CA ILE A 174 25.88 11.61 -11.93
C ILE A 174 25.74 12.65 -10.80
N ASP A 175 26.16 12.29 -9.58
CA ASP A 175 26.12 13.15 -8.40
C ASP A 175 27.04 14.38 -8.51
N LEU A 176 28.23 14.20 -9.05
CA LEU A 176 29.18 15.30 -9.29
C LEU A 176 28.68 16.26 -10.38
N ASN A 177 27.79 15.81 -11.28
CA ASN A 177 27.14 16.59 -12.32
C ASN A 177 28.11 17.44 -13.18
N SER A 178 29.30 16.90 -13.47
CA SER A 178 30.29 17.49 -14.39
C SER A 178 30.52 16.54 -15.57
N PRO A 179 29.55 16.36 -16.48
CA PRO A 179 29.68 15.41 -17.59
C PRO A 179 30.81 15.81 -18.54
N ASP A 180 31.18 17.11 -18.60
CA ASP A 180 32.18 17.61 -19.54
C ASP A 180 33.60 17.79 -18.99
N GLU A 181 33.79 17.57 -17.69
CA GLU A 181 35.04 17.82 -16.99
C GLU A 181 35.84 16.52 -16.78
N TYR A 182 37.15 16.60 -16.95
CA TYR A 182 38.07 15.53 -16.56
C TYR A 182 38.38 15.65 -15.06
N LEU A 183 37.96 14.65 -14.28
CA LEU A 183 38.10 14.65 -12.82
C LEU A 183 39.13 13.62 -12.34
N GLU A 184 39.80 13.94 -11.24
CA GLU A 184 40.68 12.98 -10.58
C GLU A 184 39.87 11.81 -9.99
N VAL A 185 40.47 10.61 -10.00
CA VAL A 185 39.90 9.40 -9.37
C VAL A 185 39.47 9.66 -7.92
N LYS A 186 40.18 10.52 -7.21
CA LYS A 186 39.88 10.90 -5.83
C LYS A 186 38.46 11.47 -5.68
N LYS A 187 37.99 12.29 -6.63
CA LYS A 187 36.64 12.90 -6.60
C LYS A 187 35.53 11.84 -6.70
N TYR A 188 35.69 10.83 -7.56
CA TYR A 188 34.74 9.72 -7.65
C TYR A 188 34.80 8.82 -6.41
N ARG A 189 36.01 8.53 -5.93
CA ARG A 189 36.28 7.68 -4.77
C ARG A 189 35.67 8.21 -3.47
N GLU A 190 35.75 9.52 -3.25
CA GLU A 190 35.28 10.19 -2.03
C GLU A 190 33.83 10.63 -2.13
N ASN A 191 33.17 10.40 -3.26
CA ASN A 191 31.76 10.69 -3.42
C ASN A 191 30.91 9.83 -2.46
N ARG A 192 29.78 10.40 -2.04
CA ARG A 192 28.85 9.77 -1.10
C ARG A 192 28.30 8.42 -1.56
N PHE A 193 28.03 8.21 -2.84
CA PHE A 193 27.50 6.95 -3.35
C PHE A 193 28.52 5.82 -3.35
N VAL A 194 29.78 6.13 -3.71
CA VAL A 194 30.90 5.18 -3.68
C VAL A 194 31.32 4.86 -2.25
N THR A 195 31.28 5.84 -1.36
CA THR A 195 31.56 5.64 0.07
C THR A 195 30.47 4.77 0.72
N LEU A 196 29.19 5.02 0.41
CA LEU A 196 28.07 4.18 0.87
C LEU A 196 28.20 2.74 0.36
N TRP A 197 28.57 2.55 -0.90
CA TRP A 197 28.78 1.23 -1.48
C TRP A 197 29.90 0.47 -0.77
N ARG A 198 31.02 1.16 -0.50
CA ARG A 198 32.16 0.60 0.22
C ARG A 198 31.74 0.09 1.59
N GLU A 199 30.97 0.87 2.35
CA GLU A 199 30.50 0.47 3.68
C GLU A 199 29.54 -0.72 3.65
N GLN A 200 28.72 -0.85 2.61
CA GLN A 200 27.72 -1.92 2.50
C GLN A 200 28.29 -3.24 1.97
N PHE A 201 29.20 -3.18 1.00
CA PHE A 201 29.61 -4.37 0.24
C PHE A 201 31.10 -4.68 0.29
N SER A 202 31.96 -3.76 0.75
CA SER A 202 33.40 -4.02 0.87
C SER A 202 33.75 -4.55 2.26
N GLN A 203 34.48 -5.67 2.31
CA GLN A 203 35.02 -6.23 3.55
C GLN A 203 36.38 -5.61 3.95
N GLN A 204 36.89 -4.63 3.19
CA GLN A 204 38.22 -4.05 3.40
C GLN A 204 38.17 -2.66 4.07
N ASN A 205 38.74 -2.58 5.28
CA ASN A 205 38.85 -1.35 6.07
C ASN A 205 40.10 -0.50 5.76
N ASP A 206 41.03 -0.98 4.91
CA ASP A 206 42.27 -0.26 4.62
C ASP A 206 42.11 0.71 3.43
N ASP A 207 42.52 1.96 3.61
CA ASP A 207 42.40 3.02 2.60
C ASP A 207 43.48 2.91 1.50
N LYS A 208 44.56 2.15 1.77
CA LYS A 208 45.70 1.99 0.85
C LYS A 208 45.39 1.12 -0.38
N SER A 209 44.45 0.16 -0.28
CA SER A 209 44.05 -0.72 -1.39
C SER A 209 42.90 -0.18 -2.25
N TRP A 210 42.26 0.91 -1.80
CA TRP A 210 40.99 1.40 -2.37
C TRP A 210 41.17 2.18 -3.69
N THR A 211 42.12 3.10 -3.75
CA THR A 211 42.40 3.88 -4.98
C THR A 211 42.82 3.00 -6.17
N PRO A 212 43.67 1.96 -5.99
CA PRO A 212 43.96 0.99 -7.05
C PRO A 212 42.73 0.25 -7.58
N GLN A 213 41.72 -0.04 -6.76
CA GLN A 213 40.50 -0.74 -7.20
C GLN A 213 39.64 0.15 -8.10
N VAL A 214 39.37 1.39 -7.70
CA VAL A 214 38.63 2.36 -8.54
C VAL A 214 39.38 2.61 -9.86
N ARG A 215 40.72 2.67 -9.83
CA ARG A 215 41.55 2.74 -11.05
C ARG A 215 41.45 1.48 -11.91
N SER A 216 41.39 0.30 -11.30
CA SER A 216 41.23 -0.96 -12.02
C SER A 216 39.87 -1.00 -12.74
N GLU A 217 38.80 -0.54 -12.08
CA GLU A 217 37.46 -0.43 -12.70
C GLU A 217 37.44 0.49 -13.93
N LEU A 218 38.18 1.61 -13.87
CA LEU A 218 38.24 2.60 -14.95
C LEU A 218 39.20 2.21 -16.09
N ASN A 219 40.23 1.41 -15.83
CA ASN A 219 41.32 1.15 -16.79
C ASN A 219 41.42 -0.28 -17.33
N GLN A 220 40.79 -1.28 -16.69
CA GLN A 220 41.06 -2.69 -17.00
C GLN A 220 39.84 -3.44 -17.55
N GLY A 221 39.82 -3.58 -18.89
CA GLY A 221 39.08 -4.60 -19.63
C GLY A 221 37.65 -4.24 -20.03
N ASP A 222 37.25 -4.66 -21.23
CA ASP A 222 35.89 -4.44 -21.79
C ASP A 222 34.78 -5.11 -20.96
N GLY A 223 35.12 -6.01 -20.04
CA GLY A 223 34.17 -6.62 -19.11
C GLY A 223 33.66 -5.69 -18.01
N ARG A 224 34.28 -4.51 -17.79
CA ARG A 224 33.88 -3.58 -16.73
C ARG A 224 33.09 -2.40 -17.27
N LEU A 225 31.92 -2.17 -16.70
CA LEU A 225 31.02 -1.11 -17.13
C LEU A 225 31.67 0.28 -17.01
N ALA A 226 32.38 0.58 -15.91
CA ALA A 226 33.06 1.87 -15.74
C ALA A 226 34.14 2.11 -16.81
N HIS A 227 34.85 1.08 -17.25
CA HIS A 227 35.81 1.21 -18.35
C HIS A 227 35.12 1.58 -19.68
N ARG A 228 33.97 0.97 -19.96
CA ARG A 228 33.22 1.21 -21.21
C ARG A 228 32.58 2.59 -21.27
N VAL A 229 32.14 3.14 -20.13
CA VAL A 229 31.35 4.39 -20.07
C VAL A 229 32.16 5.63 -19.65
N PHE A 230 33.43 5.48 -19.30
CA PHE A 230 34.35 6.58 -19.04
C PHE A 230 35.45 6.68 -20.09
N THR A 231 35.99 7.90 -20.25
CA THR A 231 37.14 8.21 -21.08
C THR A 231 38.26 8.73 -20.18
N GLY A 232 39.43 8.09 -20.24
CA GLY A 232 40.63 8.52 -19.52
C GLY A 232 41.42 9.56 -20.32
N GLY A 233 41.90 10.61 -19.64
CA GLY A 233 42.82 11.59 -20.23
C GLY A 233 44.20 10.96 -20.42
N GLY A 234 44.56 10.64 -21.66
CA GLY A 234 45.75 9.83 -21.97
C GLY A 234 47.10 10.54 -21.81
N HIS A 235 47.19 11.86 -22.08
CA HIS A 235 48.46 12.59 -22.14
C HIS A 235 48.34 14.04 -21.65
N GLY A 236 49.47 14.61 -21.19
CA GLY A 236 49.56 16.01 -20.76
C GLY A 236 48.87 16.29 -19.43
N GLU A 237 48.24 17.47 -19.32
CA GLU A 237 47.55 17.94 -18.10
C GLU A 237 46.34 17.07 -17.70
N TYR A 238 45.85 16.22 -18.61
CA TYR A 238 44.71 15.32 -18.37
C TYR A 238 45.12 13.93 -17.88
N LYS A 239 46.42 13.67 -17.70
CA LYS A 239 46.94 12.35 -17.32
C LYS A 239 46.39 11.90 -15.96
N GLY A 240 45.65 10.79 -15.96
CA GLY A 240 45.07 10.21 -14.74
C GLY A 240 43.75 10.83 -14.31
N LEU A 241 43.14 11.66 -15.17
CA LEU A 241 41.79 12.17 -15.04
C LEU A 241 40.81 11.36 -15.90
N TYR A 242 39.55 11.37 -15.50
CA TYR A 242 38.47 10.60 -16.16
C TYR A 242 37.26 11.49 -16.37
N LYS A 243 36.54 11.27 -17.48
CA LYS A 243 35.29 11.94 -17.83
C LYS A 243 34.27 10.89 -18.26
N ARG A 244 32.99 11.04 -17.90
CA ARG A 244 31.93 10.14 -18.39
C ARG A 244 31.64 10.44 -19.88
N LYS A 245 31.51 9.40 -20.71
CA LYS A 245 31.16 9.53 -22.12
C LYS A 245 29.79 10.17 -22.32
N LEU A 246 29.58 10.79 -23.49
CA LEU A 246 28.26 11.31 -23.87
C LEU A 246 27.31 10.14 -24.17
N LYS A 247 26.00 10.34 -23.97
CA LYS A 247 24.99 9.28 -24.23
C LYS A 247 25.03 8.75 -25.67
N SER A 248 25.48 9.57 -26.63
CA SER A 248 25.67 9.19 -28.04
C SER A 248 26.91 8.30 -28.29
N GLU A 249 27.80 8.15 -27.32
CA GLU A 249 29.08 7.43 -27.43
C GLU A 249 29.06 6.09 -26.67
N ILE A 250 27.89 5.70 -26.14
CA ILE A 250 27.68 4.53 -25.29
C ILE A 250 26.79 3.54 -26.04
N SER A 251 27.03 2.24 -25.87
CA SER A 251 26.19 1.18 -26.46
C SER A 251 24.76 1.24 -25.92
N GLU A 252 23.77 0.74 -26.67
CA GLU A 252 22.37 0.72 -26.22
C GLU A 252 22.22 -0.06 -24.90
N GLU A 253 22.90 -1.21 -24.76
CA GLU A 253 22.91 -2.04 -23.54
C GLU A 253 23.48 -1.28 -22.32
N ASP A 254 24.62 -0.59 -22.47
CA ASP A 254 25.22 0.17 -21.37
C ASP A 254 24.41 1.45 -21.05
N LEU A 255 23.73 2.02 -22.06
CA LEU A 255 22.87 3.18 -21.90
C LEU A 255 21.63 2.85 -21.06
N GLU A 256 21.02 1.67 -21.23
CA GLU A 256 19.93 1.20 -20.38
C GLU A 256 20.35 1.11 -18.90
N ILE A 257 21.56 0.59 -18.63
CA ILE A 257 22.12 0.54 -17.27
C ILE A 257 22.33 1.96 -16.73
N ILE A 258 22.86 2.88 -17.52
CA ILE A 258 23.03 4.28 -17.10
C ILE A 258 21.68 4.94 -16.81
N ILE A 259 20.66 4.71 -17.64
CA ILE A 259 19.30 5.23 -17.40
C ILE A 259 18.73 4.66 -16.10
N HIS A 260 18.97 3.37 -15.82
CA HIS A 260 18.59 2.75 -14.56
C HIS A 260 19.32 3.40 -13.36
N LEU A 261 20.63 3.65 -13.46
CA LEU A 261 21.39 4.34 -12.42
C LEU A 261 20.99 5.82 -12.27
N GLU A 262 20.62 6.51 -13.34
CA GLU A 262 20.05 7.86 -13.27
C GLU A 262 18.72 7.86 -12.52
N LYS A 263 17.88 6.83 -12.68
CA LYS A 263 16.66 6.63 -11.88
C LYS A 263 17.00 6.38 -10.42
N ILE A 264 17.95 5.48 -10.11
CA ILE A 264 18.41 5.23 -8.73
C ILE A 264 18.93 6.52 -8.09
N TYR A 265 19.74 7.30 -8.82
CA TYR A 265 20.24 8.58 -8.34
C TYR A 265 19.11 9.57 -8.06
N ILE A 266 18.15 9.67 -8.97
CA ILE A 266 16.95 10.50 -8.80
C ILE A 266 16.17 10.04 -7.57
N GLU A 267 15.94 8.74 -7.38
CA GLU A 267 15.24 8.20 -6.20
C GLU A 267 16.03 8.47 -4.90
N ALA A 268 17.36 8.38 -4.95
CA ALA A 268 18.23 8.59 -3.80
C ALA A 268 18.40 10.08 -3.42
N THR A 269 18.30 10.99 -4.39
CA THR A 269 18.57 12.44 -4.19
C THR A 269 17.33 13.32 -4.23
N ASN A 270 16.29 12.89 -4.96
CA ASN A 270 14.98 13.50 -5.00
C ASN A 270 14.05 12.66 -4.16
N ASN A 271 14.15 12.81 -2.84
CA ASN A 271 13.18 12.18 -1.98
C ASN A 271 11.93 13.06 -1.95
N ASN A 272 10.90 12.54 -2.60
CA ASN A 272 9.52 12.92 -2.36
C ASN A 272 9.23 12.60 -0.89
N ILE A 273 9.38 13.59 -0.01
CA ILE A 273 9.05 13.41 1.40
C ILE A 273 7.54 13.62 1.51
N ILE A 274 6.88 12.67 2.16
CA ILE A 274 5.49 12.84 2.52
C ILE A 274 5.44 13.78 3.73
N THR A 275 4.97 15.01 3.52
CA THR A 275 4.64 15.93 4.61
C THR A 275 3.18 15.75 5.00
N GLN A 276 2.85 16.07 6.25
CA GLN A 276 1.52 15.92 6.82
C GLN A 276 1.31 17.01 7.87
N ASP A 277 0.06 17.46 8.03
CA ASP A 277 -0.32 18.29 9.16
C ASP A 277 -0.18 17.50 10.47
N ASN A 278 0.00 18.21 11.59
CA ASN A 278 -0.03 17.58 12.91
C ASN A 278 -1.40 17.73 13.54
N MET A 279 -1.77 16.74 14.35
CA MET A 279 -2.90 16.86 15.25
C MET A 279 -2.48 17.59 16.51
N VAL A 280 -3.28 18.57 16.94
CA VAL A 280 -3.09 19.22 18.25
C VAL A 280 -3.66 18.31 19.34
N LEU A 281 -2.82 17.86 20.27
CA LEU A 281 -3.20 17.03 21.41
C LEU A 281 -3.44 17.87 22.67
N HIS A 282 -2.60 18.88 22.91
CA HIS A 282 -2.69 19.76 24.07
C HIS A 282 -1.94 21.08 23.84
N ASN A 283 -2.25 22.10 24.65
CA ASN A 283 -1.72 23.46 24.45
C ASN A 283 -0.46 23.79 25.29
N ASN A 284 0.05 22.85 26.08
CA ASN A 284 1.29 23.06 26.84
C ASN A 284 2.52 23.16 25.93
N GLU A 285 3.51 23.99 26.29
CA GLU A 285 4.76 24.17 25.51
C GLU A 285 5.72 22.97 25.57
N LYS A 286 5.52 22.09 26.57
CA LYS A 286 6.34 20.90 26.83
C LYS A 286 5.44 19.67 26.82
N CYS A 287 6.05 18.53 26.51
CA CYS A 287 5.35 17.25 26.49
C CYS A 287 4.83 16.87 27.89
N LEU A 288 3.68 16.21 27.93
CA LEU A 288 3.01 15.77 29.15
C LEU A 288 3.03 14.24 29.27
N SER A 289 3.08 13.75 30.50
CA SER A 289 2.92 12.33 30.79
C SER A 289 1.54 12.03 31.37
N SER A 290 1.22 10.74 31.49
CA SER A 290 0.01 10.25 32.15
C SER A 290 -0.12 10.65 33.62
N ASN A 291 0.99 10.99 34.28
CA ASN A 291 1.00 11.36 35.70
C ASN A 291 1.15 12.89 35.90
N GLY A 292 0.97 13.70 34.86
CA GLY A 292 1.12 15.17 34.93
C GLY A 292 2.56 15.67 35.03
N THR A 293 3.55 14.77 34.97
CA THR A 293 4.95 15.15 34.91
C THR A 293 5.25 15.78 33.56
N ILE A 294 5.91 16.94 33.58
CA ILE A 294 6.34 17.68 32.39
C ILE A 294 7.71 17.15 31.94
N CYS A 295 7.92 17.01 30.63
CA CYS A 295 9.19 16.54 30.09
C CYS A 295 10.36 17.43 30.55
N PRO A 296 11.42 16.84 31.15
CA PRO A 296 12.57 17.59 31.64
C PRO A 296 13.57 17.99 30.54
N GLU A 297 13.34 17.58 29.29
CA GLU A 297 14.28 17.85 28.19
C GLU A 297 14.26 19.33 27.75
N GLU A 298 15.34 20.06 28.02
CA GLU A 298 15.50 21.46 27.62
C GLU A 298 15.84 21.58 26.13
N ASN A 299 16.67 20.67 25.59
CA ASN A 299 17.07 20.66 24.18
C ASN A 299 16.26 19.65 23.37
N CYS A 300 14.93 19.80 23.38
CA CYS A 300 14.01 18.86 22.77
C CYS A 300 14.17 18.80 21.23
N PRO A 301 14.55 17.64 20.63
CA PRO A 301 14.62 17.46 19.18
C PRO A 301 13.27 17.74 18.49
N TYR A 302 12.17 17.48 19.21
CA TYR A 302 10.81 17.73 18.76
C TYR A 302 10.56 19.21 18.45
N LYS A 303 11.07 20.14 19.27
CA LYS A 303 10.97 21.59 19.05
C LYS A 303 11.77 22.07 17.83
N LYS A 304 12.77 21.30 17.37
CA LYS A 304 13.60 21.60 16.20
C LYS A 304 13.12 20.89 14.93
N ASN A 305 11.86 20.43 14.88
CA ASN A 305 11.29 19.61 13.80
C ASN A 305 12.01 18.28 13.53
N ARG A 306 12.83 17.81 14.48
CA ARG A 306 13.47 16.48 14.44
C ARG A 306 12.69 15.50 15.31
N LYS A 307 11.39 15.40 15.04
CA LYS A 307 10.40 14.69 15.87
C LYS A 307 10.80 13.22 16.12
N TYR A 308 11.37 12.57 15.12
CA TYR A 308 11.80 11.16 15.13
C TYR A 308 13.10 10.88 15.91
N GLU A 309 13.84 11.92 16.33
CA GLU A 309 15.12 11.77 17.06
C GLU A 309 14.94 11.83 18.59
N CYS A 310 13.72 12.03 19.09
CA CYS A 310 13.46 12.17 20.53
C CYS A 310 13.31 10.81 21.22
N THR A 311 14.31 10.41 22.00
CA THR A 311 14.32 9.14 22.74
C THR A 311 13.33 9.09 23.91
N LYS A 312 12.87 10.25 24.41
CA LYS A 312 11.95 10.40 25.54
C LYS A 312 10.47 10.28 25.17
N LEU A 313 10.11 10.23 23.88
CA LEU A 313 8.71 10.01 23.46
C LEU A 313 8.18 8.69 24.01
N TYR A 314 9.03 7.65 24.01
CA TYR A 314 8.69 6.34 24.53
C TYR A 314 9.91 5.64 25.12
N THR A 315 9.81 5.23 26.39
CA THR A 315 10.86 4.51 27.12
C THR A 315 10.39 3.11 27.47
N LYS A 316 11.09 2.09 26.96
CA LYS A 316 10.74 0.67 27.12
C LYS A 316 10.78 0.22 28.59
N GLU A 317 11.77 0.68 29.34
CA GLU A 317 12.06 0.21 30.71
C GLU A 317 10.89 0.40 31.69
N ASN A 318 10.15 1.51 31.58
CA ASN A 318 9.07 1.86 32.51
C ASN A 318 7.71 2.04 31.82
N ASN A 319 7.60 1.68 30.54
CA ASN A 319 6.47 1.99 29.66
C ASN A 319 6.00 3.46 29.76
N HIS A 320 6.94 4.37 30.01
CA HIS A 320 6.66 5.78 30.24
C HIS A 320 6.73 6.54 28.92
N CYS A 321 5.71 7.35 28.66
CA CYS A 321 5.59 8.16 27.46
C CYS A 321 5.39 9.64 27.79
N PHE A 322 6.02 10.48 26.98
CA PHE A 322 5.79 11.93 26.99
C PHE A 322 5.08 12.30 25.69
N VAL A 323 3.80 12.64 25.82
CA VAL A 323 2.94 13.07 24.73
C VAL A 323 3.29 14.50 24.34
N PRO A 324 3.64 14.77 23.07
CA PRO A 324 3.93 16.12 22.61
C PRO A 324 2.64 16.96 22.38
N PRO A 325 2.75 18.29 22.29
CA PRO A 325 1.60 19.17 22.08
C PRO A 325 0.91 18.91 20.75
N GLU A 326 1.68 18.54 19.73
CA GLU A 326 1.21 18.18 18.41
C GLU A 326 1.84 16.87 17.96
N LEU A 327 1.11 16.02 17.22
CA LEU A 327 1.58 14.71 16.78
C LEU A 327 1.11 14.41 15.34
N PRO A 328 2.01 14.05 14.39
CA PRO A 328 1.59 13.54 13.08
C PRO A 328 1.13 12.07 13.17
N ILE A 329 0.45 11.57 12.14
CA ILE A 329 0.27 10.11 11.99
C ILE A 329 1.58 9.54 11.43
N PRO A 330 2.24 8.62 12.14
CA PRO A 330 3.47 8.00 11.65
C PRO A 330 3.28 7.34 10.27
N LEU A 331 4.23 7.56 9.36
CA LEU A 331 4.19 7.08 7.97
C LEU A 331 4.50 5.59 7.80
N ASN A 332 4.50 4.86 8.90
CA ASN A 332 4.67 3.42 9.02
C ASN A 332 3.47 2.76 9.72
N ILE A 333 2.36 3.48 9.92
CA ILE A 333 1.12 2.92 10.48
C ILE A 333 0.13 2.53 9.37
N PHE A 334 -0.27 1.27 9.41
CA PHE A 334 -1.30 0.68 8.57
C PHE A 334 -2.57 0.51 9.39
N THR A 335 -3.69 1.05 8.91
CA THR A 335 -4.97 1.02 9.62
C THR A 335 -5.90 -0.01 9.03
N ILE A 336 -6.50 -0.81 9.89
CA ILE A 336 -7.50 -1.81 9.55
C ILE A 336 -8.74 -1.58 10.41
N GLY A 337 -9.91 -1.47 9.79
CA GLY A 337 -11.20 -1.45 10.50
C GLY A 337 -11.97 -2.71 10.23
N THR A 338 -12.42 -3.41 11.26
CA THR A 338 -13.35 -4.54 11.09
C THR A 338 -14.78 -4.06 11.28
N VAL A 339 -15.69 -4.65 10.52
CA VAL A 339 -17.08 -4.22 10.41
C VAL A 339 -17.95 -5.45 10.57
N ASN A 340 -18.85 -5.40 11.54
CA ASN A 340 -19.94 -6.36 11.65
C ASN A 340 -21.16 -5.75 10.99
N VAL A 341 -21.85 -6.55 10.18
CA VAL A 341 -23.03 -6.05 9.46
C VAL A 341 -24.25 -6.62 10.15
N ASP A 342 -24.67 -5.89 11.19
CA ASP A 342 -25.85 -6.19 12.00
C ASP A 342 -26.71 -4.93 12.12
N GLU A 343 -28.01 -5.09 12.44
CA GLU A 343 -29.00 -4.00 12.56
C GLU A 343 -28.58 -2.88 13.55
N THR A 344 -27.68 -3.19 14.48
CA THR A 344 -27.22 -2.28 15.54
C THR A 344 -26.05 -1.40 15.12
N THR A 345 -25.66 -1.41 13.85
CA THR A 345 -24.46 -0.72 13.35
C THR A 345 -24.77 0.45 12.42
N TYR A 346 -23.82 1.39 12.30
CA TYR A 346 -23.96 2.57 11.44
C TYR A 346 -23.40 2.32 10.03
N MET A 347 -24.07 2.85 9.02
CA MET A 347 -23.53 2.91 7.67
C MET A 347 -22.35 3.89 7.59
N PHE A 348 -21.31 3.53 6.84
CA PHE A 348 -20.21 4.46 6.56
C PHE A 348 -20.64 5.55 5.58
N SER A 349 -20.21 6.78 5.84
CA SER A 349 -20.32 7.84 4.85
C SER A 349 -19.37 7.61 3.67
N PRO A 350 -19.66 8.23 2.51
CA PRO A 350 -18.74 8.27 1.38
C PRO A 350 -17.35 8.83 1.75
N LYS A 351 -17.24 9.65 2.80
CA LYS A 351 -15.95 10.20 3.24
C LYS A 351 -15.04 9.09 3.77
N VAL A 352 -15.56 8.16 4.58
CA VAL A 352 -14.75 7.05 5.10
C VAL A 352 -14.37 6.11 3.97
N LEU A 353 -15.35 5.70 3.17
CA LEU A 353 -15.18 4.74 2.06
C LEU A 353 -14.25 5.25 0.95
N ASP A 354 -14.26 6.56 0.66
CA ASP A 354 -13.32 7.13 -0.30
C ASP A 354 -11.86 7.01 0.14
N ARG A 355 -11.61 6.90 1.45
CA ARG A 355 -10.26 6.84 2.02
C ARG A 355 -9.77 5.42 2.31
N SER A 356 -10.60 4.40 2.11
CA SER A 356 -10.28 2.99 2.37
C SER A 356 -10.42 2.08 1.15
N ASN A 357 -9.82 0.90 1.22
CA ASN A 357 -10.27 -0.28 0.44
C ASN A 357 -11.25 -1.08 1.31
N VAL A 358 -12.30 -1.66 0.72
CA VAL A 358 -13.27 -2.48 1.46
C VAL A 358 -13.22 -3.92 0.98
N ILE A 359 -12.77 -4.84 1.83
CA ILE A 359 -12.64 -6.26 1.52
C ILE A 359 -13.74 -7.03 2.26
N GLU A 360 -14.54 -7.80 1.52
CA GLU A 360 -15.59 -8.65 2.07
C GLU A 360 -15.06 -10.04 2.46
N PHE A 361 -15.47 -10.51 3.64
CA PHE A 361 -15.18 -11.81 4.24
C PHE A 361 -16.49 -12.57 4.40
N ASN A 362 -17.06 -12.96 3.26
CA ASN A 362 -18.37 -13.63 3.21
C ASN A 362 -18.24 -15.16 3.11
N GLU A 363 -17.09 -15.67 2.69
CA GLU A 363 -16.84 -17.09 2.50
C GLU A 363 -15.78 -17.59 3.50
N ILE A 364 -16.07 -18.72 4.14
CA ILE A 364 -15.19 -19.36 5.12
C ILE A 364 -14.66 -20.66 4.51
N ASP A 365 -13.34 -20.76 4.36
CA ASP A 365 -12.72 -21.99 3.86
C ASP A 365 -12.54 -23.02 4.97
N PHE A 366 -13.50 -23.93 5.08
CA PHE A 366 -13.42 -25.06 6.00
C PHE A 366 -12.47 -26.18 5.51
N ASN A 367 -12.18 -26.25 4.21
CA ASN A 367 -11.41 -27.35 3.62
C ASN A 367 -9.94 -27.33 4.07
N GLY A 368 -9.39 -26.14 4.29
CA GLY A 368 -8.05 -25.99 4.86
C GLY A 368 -7.98 -26.33 6.35
N LEU A 369 -9.08 -26.15 7.09
CA LEU A 369 -9.09 -26.11 8.56
C LEU A 369 -9.33 -27.48 9.20
N TYR A 370 -10.11 -28.34 8.55
CA TYR A 370 -10.49 -29.65 9.09
C TYR A 370 -10.20 -30.76 8.08
N ASN A 371 -9.98 -31.99 8.59
CA ASN A 371 -9.88 -33.17 7.74
C ASN A 371 -11.29 -33.59 7.28
N ILE A 372 -11.82 -32.85 6.30
CA ILE A 372 -13.18 -33.00 5.79
C ILE A 372 -13.23 -34.12 4.74
N SER A 373 -14.18 -35.05 4.89
CA SER A 373 -14.42 -36.10 3.88
C SER A 373 -14.82 -35.50 2.53
N ASP A 374 -14.48 -36.13 1.41
CA ASP A 374 -14.75 -35.59 0.07
C ASP A 374 -16.24 -35.29 -0.19
N LYS A 375 -17.15 -36.09 0.37
CA LYS A 375 -18.60 -35.82 0.34
C LYS A 375 -18.98 -34.49 0.99
N ASN A 376 -18.33 -34.13 2.09
CA ASN A 376 -18.57 -32.86 2.78
C ASN A 376 -17.91 -31.70 2.02
N LYS A 377 -16.78 -31.92 1.35
CA LYS A 377 -16.18 -30.91 0.45
C LYS A 377 -17.14 -30.55 -0.69
N GLU A 378 -17.80 -31.56 -1.26
CA GLU A 378 -18.81 -31.37 -2.30
C GLU A 378 -19.99 -30.53 -1.79
N TYR A 379 -20.50 -30.80 -0.58
CA TYR A 379 -21.53 -29.94 0.05
C TYR A 379 -21.05 -28.52 0.33
N LEU A 380 -19.79 -28.34 0.76
CA LEU A 380 -19.23 -27.01 1.00
C LEU A 380 -19.01 -26.22 -0.30
N GLN A 381 -18.89 -26.91 -1.44
CA GLN A 381 -18.82 -26.29 -2.75
C GLN A 381 -20.21 -25.95 -3.32
N THR A 382 -21.28 -26.61 -2.86
CA THR A 382 -22.65 -26.21 -3.25
C THR A 382 -22.95 -24.80 -2.74
N ASN A 383 -23.27 -23.88 -3.65
CA ASN A 383 -23.52 -22.45 -3.41
C ASN A 383 -22.32 -21.57 -3.04
N ASN A 384 -21.07 -22.04 -3.20
CA ASN A 384 -19.92 -21.14 -3.02
C ASN A 384 -19.91 -20.08 -4.13
N LYS A 385 -20.08 -18.81 -3.76
CA LYS A 385 -20.15 -17.68 -4.70
C LYS A 385 -18.79 -17.03 -4.90
N SER A 386 -17.75 -17.44 -4.16
CA SER A 386 -16.41 -16.88 -4.33
C SER A 386 -15.68 -17.50 -5.51
N ILE A 387 -15.19 -16.63 -6.37
CA ILE A 387 -14.23 -16.97 -7.40
C ILE A 387 -12.85 -16.77 -6.79
N ILE A 388 -12.05 -17.83 -6.70
CA ILE A 388 -10.67 -17.76 -6.17
C ILE A 388 -9.71 -18.19 -7.28
N ASP A 389 -8.65 -17.40 -7.50
CA ASP A 389 -7.55 -17.79 -8.37
C ASP A 389 -6.28 -18.00 -7.55
N ASP A 390 -5.91 -19.25 -7.33
CA ASP A 390 -4.72 -19.61 -6.53
C ASP A 390 -3.39 -19.14 -7.16
N ASN A 391 -3.39 -18.79 -8.45
CA ASN A 391 -2.22 -18.22 -9.12
C ASN A 391 -2.12 -16.71 -8.94
N PHE A 392 -3.19 -16.05 -8.47
CA PHE A 392 -3.17 -14.64 -8.11
C PHE A 392 -2.50 -14.44 -6.75
N PHE A 393 -1.19 -14.69 -6.73
CA PHE A 393 -0.34 -14.61 -5.56
C PHE A 393 1.05 -14.11 -5.95
N PHE A 394 1.90 -13.87 -4.95
CA PHE A 394 3.31 -13.60 -5.16
C PHE A 394 3.98 -14.73 -5.96
N ASP A 395 5.00 -14.37 -6.76
CA ASP A 395 5.80 -15.37 -7.48
C ASP A 395 6.56 -16.28 -6.49
N ASN A 396 6.72 -17.56 -6.85
CA ASN A 396 7.44 -18.52 -6.01
C ASN A 396 8.85 -18.03 -5.68
N ASN A 397 9.27 -18.18 -4.42
CA ASN A 397 10.53 -17.72 -3.85
C ASN A 397 10.79 -16.20 -3.90
N SER A 398 9.78 -15.38 -4.22
CA SER A 398 9.92 -13.93 -4.14
C SER A 398 10.05 -13.45 -2.70
N TYR A 399 10.74 -12.32 -2.50
CA TYR A 399 10.76 -11.63 -1.22
C TYR A 399 9.44 -10.89 -1.01
N ILE A 400 9.00 -10.78 0.25
CA ILE A 400 7.84 -9.94 0.57
C ILE A 400 8.21 -8.48 0.32
N PRO A 401 7.43 -7.74 -0.49
CA PRO A 401 7.67 -6.33 -0.71
C PRO A 401 7.63 -5.54 0.59
N GLN A 402 8.43 -4.48 0.68
CA GLN A 402 8.43 -3.64 1.88
C GLN A 402 7.09 -2.96 2.07
N LEU A 403 6.54 -3.04 3.29
CA LEU A 403 5.37 -2.28 3.73
C LEU A 403 5.76 -0.82 3.93
N LYS A 404 5.73 -0.05 2.84
CA LYS A 404 6.00 1.38 2.83
C LYS A 404 4.75 2.12 2.36
N ILE A 405 4.35 3.14 3.12
CA ILE A 405 3.27 4.03 2.69
C ILE A 405 3.79 4.90 1.55
N THR A 406 3.21 4.74 0.37
CA THR A 406 3.45 5.61 -0.79
C THR A 406 2.22 6.47 -1.06
N MET A 407 2.38 7.53 -1.84
CA MET A 407 1.28 8.37 -2.29
C MET A 407 1.02 8.08 -3.77
N PRO A 408 -0.16 7.53 -4.12
CA PRO A 408 -0.52 7.32 -5.52
C PRO A 408 -0.51 8.63 -6.30
N SER A 409 0.19 8.63 -7.42
CA SER A 409 0.47 9.82 -8.22
C SER A 409 0.07 9.61 -9.69
N ASN A 410 0.27 10.65 -10.50
CA ASN A 410 0.10 10.53 -11.95
C ASN A 410 1.13 9.60 -12.60
N THR A 411 2.24 9.29 -11.93
CA THR A 411 3.27 8.40 -12.48
C THR A 411 2.76 6.97 -12.61
N GLU A 412 2.03 6.46 -11.60
CA GLU A 412 1.38 5.15 -11.67
C GLU A 412 0.28 5.11 -12.72
N VAL A 413 -0.47 6.21 -12.88
CA VAL A 413 -1.49 6.32 -13.94
C VAL A 413 -0.85 6.23 -15.32
N ASN A 414 0.19 7.02 -15.58
CA ASN A 414 0.90 7.00 -16.86
C ASN A 414 1.55 5.63 -17.13
N LYS A 415 2.07 4.97 -16.08
CA LYS A 415 2.61 3.62 -16.19
C LYS A 415 1.52 2.61 -16.55
N LEU A 416 0.36 2.69 -15.92
CA LEU A 416 -0.78 1.83 -16.26
C LEU A 416 -1.22 2.03 -17.72
N ILE A 417 -1.28 3.27 -18.20
CA ILE A 417 -1.62 3.59 -19.59
C ILE A 417 -0.61 2.95 -20.56
N ALA A 418 0.68 3.02 -20.23
CA ALA A 418 1.74 2.47 -21.06
C ALA A 418 1.75 0.93 -21.08
N ASP A 419 1.66 0.30 -19.91
CA ASP A 419 1.85 -1.13 -19.74
C ASP A 419 0.54 -1.93 -19.95
N GLU A 420 -0.62 -1.37 -19.57
CA GLU A 420 -1.91 -2.06 -19.47
C GLU A 420 -3.07 -1.19 -20.01
N ASN A 421 -2.91 -0.61 -21.20
CA ASN A 421 -3.87 0.34 -21.79
C ASN A 421 -5.32 -0.16 -21.80
N LYS A 422 -5.54 -1.45 -22.09
CA LYS A 422 -6.89 -2.05 -22.10
C LYS A 422 -7.59 -1.99 -20.74
N CYS A 423 -6.84 -2.13 -19.65
CA CYS A 423 -7.40 -2.00 -18.30
C CYS A 423 -7.76 -0.54 -18.01
N PHE A 424 -6.92 0.41 -18.44
CA PHE A 424 -7.22 1.84 -18.32
C PHE A 424 -8.48 2.23 -19.11
N ASP A 425 -8.64 1.75 -20.35
CA ASP A 425 -9.84 1.97 -21.15
C ASP A 425 -11.12 1.52 -20.41
N ASP A 426 -11.07 0.40 -19.70
CA ASP A 426 -12.21 -0.11 -18.95
C ASP A 426 -12.50 0.73 -17.70
N ILE A 427 -11.48 1.27 -17.02
CA ILE A 427 -11.68 2.26 -15.94
C ILE A 427 -12.44 3.48 -16.48
N ILE A 428 -12.08 3.96 -17.67
CA ILE A 428 -12.76 5.09 -18.31
C ILE A 428 -14.20 4.74 -18.70
N LYS A 429 -14.48 3.53 -19.18
CA LYS A 429 -15.86 3.07 -19.44
C LYS A 429 -16.71 3.09 -18.18
N VAL A 430 -16.20 2.55 -17.07
CA VAL A 430 -16.90 2.59 -15.78
C VAL A 430 -17.12 4.04 -15.32
N PHE A 431 -16.12 4.91 -15.48
CA PHE A 431 -16.28 6.35 -15.18
C PHE A 431 -17.41 6.99 -15.99
N ILE A 432 -17.46 6.74 -17.31
CA ILE A 432 -18.50 7.30 -18.20
C ILE A 432 -19.89 6.77 -17.83
N ALA A 433 -20.01 5.47 -17.56
CA ALA A 433 -21.25 4.84 -17.10
C ALA A 433 -21.80 5.55 -15.85
N LEU A 434 -20.94 5.77 -14.85
CA LEU A 434 -21.34 6.40 -13.58
C LEU A 434 -21.53 7.91 -13.66
N LYS A 435 -20.92 8.58 -14.65
CA LYS A 435 -21.06 10.02 -14.85
C LYS A 435 -22.50 10.42 -15.12
N LYS A 436 -23.27 9.61 -15.85
CA LYS A 436 -24.71 9.83 -16.15
C LYS A 436 -25.56 10.02 -14.88
N TYR A 437 -25.14 9.38 -13.78
CA TYR A 437 -25.87 9.34 -12.51
C TYR A 437 -25.24 10.22 -11.43
N ASN A 438 -24.23 11.04 -11.76
CA ASN A 438 -23.42 11.80 -10.79
C ASN A 438 -22.74 10.91 -9.73
N MET A 439 -22.45 9.65 -10.06
CA MET A 439 -21.75 8.69 -9.20
C MET A 439 -20.31 8.42 -9.66
N HIS A 440 -19.79 9.25 -10.57
CA HIS A 440 -18.42 9.14 -11.06
C HIS A 440 -17.41 9.44 -9.95
N PHE A 441 -16.20 8.91 -10.11
CA PHE A 441 -15.12 9.07 -9.14
C PHE A 441 -14.08 10.10 -9.61
N GLY A 442 -13.44 10.78 -8.66
CA GLY A 442 -12.43 11.81 -8.94
C GLY A 442 -11.01 11.25 -9.13
N TYR A 443 -10.06 12.16 -9.32
CA TYR A 443 -8.63 11.84 -9.57
C TYR A 443 -8.01 10.92 -8.51
N ARG A 444 -8.37 11.10 -7.23
CA ARG A 444 -7.85 10.28 -6.13
C ARG A 444 -8.13 8.80 -6.35
N VAL A 445 -9.36 8.47 -6.73
CA VAL A 445 -9.76 7.07 -6.96
C VAL A 445 -9.01 6.50 -8.16
N ILE A 446 -8.84 7.26 -9.25
CA ILE A 446 -8.06 6.82 -10.42
C ILE A 446 -6.61 6.52 -10.03
N ASN A 447 -5.97 7.43 -9.29
CA ASN A 447 -4.60 7.24 -8.84
C ASN A 447 -4.48 5.99 -7.95
N GLU A 448 -5.42 5.79 -7.02
CA GLU A 448 -5.43 4.63 -6.11
C GLU A 448 -5.66 3.31 -6.87
N ILE A 449 -6.62 3.26 -7.80
CA ILE A 449 -6.85 2.08 -8.66
C ILE A 449 -5.58 1.77 -9.47
N SER A 450 -4.98 2.79 -10.07
CA SER A 450 -3.76 2.62 -10.88
C SER A 450 -2.57 2.18 -10.03
N GLY A 451 -2.42 2.75 -8.83
CA GLY A 451 -1.40 2.37 -7.86
C GLY A 451 -1.56 0.91 -7.42
N TYR A 452 -2.79 0.46 -7.16
CA TYR A 452 -3.07 -0.93 -6.82
C TYR A 452 -2.68 -1.88 -7.94
N ILE A 453 -3.12 -1.60 -9.18
CA ILE A 453 -2.80 -2.46 -10.33
C ILE A 453 -1.29 -2.48 -10.57
N CYS A 454 -0.61 -1.33 -10.47
CA CYS A 454 0.84 -1.27 -10.58
C CYS A 454 1.55 -2.09 -9.49
N ASN A 455 1.06 -2.06 -8.25
CA ASN A 455 1.62 -2.84 -7.14
C ASN A 455 1.43 -4.34 -7.38
N VAL A 456 0.23 -4.77 -7.80
CA VAL A 456 -0.01 -6.16 -8.20
C VAL A 456 0.93 -6.56 -9.34
N CYS A 457 1.03 -5.76 -10.40
CA CYS A 457 1.87 -6.08 -11.56
C CYS A 457 3.36 -6.20 -11.23
N LYS A 458 3.84 -5.50 -10.19
CA LYS A 458 5.20 -5.61 -9.66
C LYS A 458 5.41 -6.86 -8.80
N ASN A 459 4.38 -7.32 -8.10
CA ASN A 459 4.48 -8.36 -7.07
C ASN A 459 4.18 -9.77 -7.60
N THR A 460 3.70 -9.90 -8.84
CA THR A 460 3.45 -11.20 -9.49
C THR A 460 3.67 -11.12 -11.00
N SER A 461 4.12 -12.23 -11.58
CA SER A 461 4.28 -12.45 -13.01
C SER A 461 3.03 -13.04 -13.69
N TYR A 462 1.99 -13.37 -12.93
CA TYR A 462 0.79 -14.03 -13.44
C TYR A 462 0.12 -13.27 -14.59
N GLU A 463 -0.17 -13.92 -15.71
CA GLU A 463 -0.65 -13.27 -16.94
C GLU A 463 -1.94 -12.47 -16.74
N LYS A 464 -2.89 -12.98 -15.95
CA LYS A 464 -4.20 -12.34 -15.74
C LYS A 464 -4.19 -11.29 -14.62
N LYS A 465 -3.02 -10.98 -14.05
CA LYS A 465 -2.88 -10.13 -12.86
C LYS A 465 -3.56 -8.77 -12.97
N ALA A 466 -3.43 -8.07 -14.11
CA ALA A 466 -4.01 -6.75 -14.29
C ALA A 466 -5.54 -6.78 -14.35
N VAL A 467 -6.11 -7.79 -15.02
CA VAL A 467 -7.56 -7.98 -15.14
C VAL A 467 -8.17 -8.31 -13.77
N ILE A 468 -7.56 -9.23 -13.02
CA ILE A 468 -8.02 -9.59 -11.66
C ILE A 468 -7.85 -8.42 -10.71
N ALA A 469 -6.74 -7.67 -10.82
CA ALA A 469 -6.53 -6.49 -10.00
C ALA A 469 -7.60 -5.41 -10.24
N LEU A 470 -7.98 -5.17 -11.49
CA LEU A 470 -9.05 -4.23 -11.82
C LEU A 470 -10.42 -4.73 -11.35
N ASP A 471 -10.70 -6.03 -11.47
CA ASP A 471 -11.92 -6.64 -10.89
C ASP A 471 -12.02 -6.32 -9.39
N TYR A 472 -10.94 -6.55 -8.64
CA TYR A 472 -10.87 -6.17 -7.23
C TYR A 472 -11.07 -4.68 -7.01
N GLN A 473 -10.44 -3.81 -7.81
CA GLN A 473 -10.58 -2.37 -7.63
C GLN A 473 -12.01 -1.87 -7.87
N ILE A 474 -12.73 -2.41 -8.85
CA ILE A 474 -14.13 -2.06 -9.04
C ILE A 474 -14.94 -2.53 -7.83
N LEU A 475 -14.73 -3.77 -7.39
CA LEU A 475 -15.40 -4.37 -6.23
C LEU A 475 -15.13 -3.63 -4.90
N GLN A 476 -13.88 -3.29 -4.60
CA GLN A 476 -13.45 -2.84 -3.27
C GLN A 476 -13.31 -1.31 -3.13
N LYS A 477 -13.32 -0.58 -4.25
CA LYS A 477 -13.12 0.88 -4.27
C LYS A 477 -14.30 1.65 -4.86
N ILE A 478 -14.99 1.07 -5.85
CA ILE A 478 -16.12 1.72 -6.52
C ILE A 478 -17.44 1.27 -5.89
N LEU A 479 -17.71 -0.04 -5.89
CA LEU A 479 -18.98 -0.59 -5.41
C LEU A 479 -19.33 -0.31 -3.93
N PRO A 480 -18.40 -0.13 -2.97
CA PRO A 480 -18.78 0.12 -1.57
C PRO A 480 -19.59 1.40 -1.38
N LYS A 481 -19.52 2.34 -2.33
CA LYS A 481 -20.28 3.60 -2.31
C LYS A 481 -21.75 3.42 -2.72
N PHE A 482 -22.15 2.22 -3.16
CA PHE A 482 -23.49 1.92 -3.65
C PHE A 482 -24.37 1.43 -2.51
N TYR A 483 -25.32 2.29 -2.14
CA TYR A 483 -26.40 1.97 -1.23
C TYR A 483 -27.59 2.89 -1.53
N GLY A 484 -28.79 2.33 -1.41
CA GLY A 484 -30.03 3.08 -1.60
C GLY A 484 -31.17 2.28 -2.21
N THR A 485 -32.18 3.01 -2.65
CA THR A 485 -33.39 2.48 -3.27
C THR A 485 -33.17 2.14 -4.73
N TYR A 486 -34.08 1.34 -5.29
CA TYR A 486 -34.14 0.95 -6.70
C TYR A 486 -33.84 2.12 -7.67
N ASP A 487 -34.60 3.21 -7.58
CA ASP A 487 -34.48 4.37 -8.49
C ASP A 487 -33.08 4.99 -8.52
N LYS A 488 -32.35 4.91 -7.40
CA LYS A 488 -31.03 5.54 -7.26
C LYS A 488 -29.92 4.65 -7.81
N ILE A 489 -29.97 3.35 -7.57
CA ILE A 489 -28.83 2.45 -7.80
C ILE A 489 -29.03 1.40 -8.90
N TRP A 490 -30.25 1.13 -9.35
CA TRP A 490 -30.52 0.16 -10.43
C TRP A 490 -29.75 0.48 -11.72
N GLY A 491 -30.05 1.62 -12.35
CA GLY A 491 -29.41 2.04 -13.61
C GLY A 491 -27.87 2.04 -13.56
N PRO A 492 -27.24 2.68 -12.54
CA PRO A 492 -25.80 2.62 -12.34
C PRO A 492 -25.22 1.19 -12.28
N LEU A 493 -25.88 0.28 -11.56
CA LEU A 493 -25.43 -1.11 -11.43
C LEU A 493 -25.53 -1.86 -12.77
N VAL A 494 -26.62 -1.68 -13.52
CA VAL A 494 -26.80 -2.30 -14.86
C VAL A 494 -25.75 -1.83 -15.86
N GLU A 495 -25.37 -0.55 -15.81
CA GLU A 495 -24.33 0.01 -16.69
C GLU A 495 -22.92 -0.49 -16.32
N ILE A 496 -22.61 -0.64 -15.01
CA ILE A 496 -21.36 -1.30 -14.61
C ILE A 496 -21.37 -2.78 -15.01
N LEU A 497 -22.49 -3.49 -14.84
CA LEU A 497 -22.61 -4.89 -15.24
C LEU A 497 -22.33 -5.07 -16.74
N SER A 498 -22.83 -4.15 -17.56
CA SER A 498 -22.52 -4.11 -19.00
C SER A 498 -21.01 -3.95 -19.26
N CYS A 499 -20.33 -3.10 -18.48
CA CYS A 499 -18.87 -2.94 -18.56
C CYS A 499 -18.09 -4.19 -18.12
N CYS A 500 -18.71 -5.07 -17.33
CA CYS A 500 -18.08 -6.31 -16.87
C CYS A 500 -18.16 -7.45 -17.90
N MET A 501 -18.93 -7.32 -18.98
CA MET A 501 -19.14 -8.39 -19.95
C MET A 501 -17.93 -8.57 -20.90
N LYS A 502 -17.61 -9.81 -21.28
CA LYS A 502 -16.57 -10.08 -22.30
C LYS A 502 -17.01 -9.68 -23.71
N LYS A 503 -18.28 -9.96 -24.03
CA LYS A 503 -18.92 -9.51 -25.27
C LYS A 503 -19.50 -8.12 -25.03
N ILE A 504 -19.35 -7.22 -26.00
CA ILE A 504 -19.95 -5.89 -25.91
C ILE A 504 -21.47 -6.05 -26.01
N ILE A 505 -22.14 -5.91 -24.88
CA ILE A 505 -23.60 -5.94 -24.76
C ILE A 505 -23.99 -4.69 -23.98
N ASN A 506 -24.82 -3.87 -24.59
CA ASN A 506 -25.41 -2.72 -23.91
C ASN A 506 -26.71 -3.18 -23.27
N LEU A 507 -26.67 -3.45 -21.96
CA LEU A 507 -27.89 -3.65 -21.20
C LEU A 507 -28.59 -2.30 -21.07
N ASP A 508 -29.90 -2.27 -21.33
CA ASP A 508 -30.68 -1.04 -21.17
C ASP A 508 -30.96 -0.81 -19.67
N PRO A 509 -30.47 0.28 -19.06
CA PRO A 509 -30.67 0.56 -17.64
C PRO A 509 -32.13 0.83 -17.26
N ASN A 510 -33.02 1.05 -18.24
CA ASN A 510 -34.46 1.24 -18.02
C ASN A 510 -35.26 -0.07 -18.12
N SER A 511 -34.60 -1.18 -18.48
CA SER A 511 -35.24 -2.49 -18.55
C SER A 511 -35.46 -3.07 -17.15
N ASP A 512 -36.51 -3.87 -17.02
CA ASP A 512 -36.82 -4.67 -15.84
C ASP A 512 -35.84 -5.86 -15.68
N GLY A 513 -35.89 -6.50 -14.51
CA GLY A 513 -35.02 -7.63 -14.19
C GLY A 513 -35.10 -8.78 -15.18
N ASP A 514 -36.31 -9.15 -15.58
CA ASP A 514 -36.56 -10.26 -16.50
C ASP A 514 -35.89 -10.05 -17.86
N LYS A 515 -35.96 -8.82 -18.42
CA LYS A 515 -35.28 -8.50 -19.68
C LYS A 515 -33.77 -8.52 -19.55
N ILE A 516 -33.23 -8.08 -18.42
CA ILE A 516 -31.78 -8.12 -18.17
C ILE A 516 -31.32 -9.57 -18.08
N ILE A 517 -32.02 -10.41 -17.33
CA ILE A 517 -31.73 -11.84 -17.22
C ILE A 517 -31.82 -12.51 -18.60
N ALA A 518 -32.86 -12.21 -19.39
CA ALA A 518 -32.99 -12.73 -20.75
C ALA A 518 -31.84 -12.29 -21.66
N ALA A 519 -31.39 -11.05 -21.57
CA ALA A 519 -30.23 -10.56 -22.33
C ALA A 519 -28.93 -11.26 -21.93
N LEU A 520 -28.72 -11.51 -20.63
CA LEU A 520 -27.57 -12.26 -20.14
C LEU A 520 -27.63 -13.72 -20.59
N ASN A 521 -28.80 -14.37 -20.53
CA ASN A 521 -28.99 -15.74 -21.01
C ASN A 521 -28.69 -15.86 -22.50
N ASN A 522 -29.18 -14.94 -23.34
CA ASN A 522 -28.87 -14.92 -24.77
C ASN A 522 -27.37 -14.79 -25.09
N SER A 523 -26.57 -14.27 -24.16
CA SER A 523 -25.13 -14.11 -24.35
C SER A 523 -24.32 -15.38 -24.07
N SER A 524 -24.94 -16.37 -23.42
CA SER A 524 -24.37 -17.59 -22.88
C SER A 524 -25.15 -18.84 -23.32
N ASN A 525 -24.57 -20.04 -23.20
CA ASN A 525 -25.30 -21.29 -23.45
C ASN A 525 -25.98 -21.83 -22.17
N SER A 526 -26.28 -20.95 -21.21
CA SER A 526 -26.63 -21.29 -19.83
C SER A 526 -27.82 -20.49 -19.31
N GLU A 527 -28.49 -21.04 -18.30
CA GLU A 527 -29.65 -20.43 -17.63
C GLU A 527 -29.23 -19.72 -16.34
N ILE A 528 -29.18 -18.39 -16.37
CA ILE A 528 -29.25 -17.53 -15.19
C ILE A 528 -30.71 -17.51 -14.76
N ASN A 529 -30.95 -17.92 -13.53
CA ASN A 529 -32.29 -18.00 -12.94
C ASN A 529 -32.33 -17.14 -11.68
N ASN A 530 -33.29 -16.21 -11.57
CA ASN A 530 -33.49 -15.35 -10.41
C ASN A 530 -32.22 -14.61 -9.91
N TRP A 531 -31.42 -14.09 -10.83
CA TRP A 531 -30.13 -13.43 -10.56
C TRP A 531 -29.02 -14.35 -10.04
N GLU A 532 -29.25 -15.66 -9.99
CA GLU A 532 -28.25 -16.63 -9.55
C GLU A 532 -27.53 -17.24 -10.76
N ILE A 533 -26.22 -17.36 -10.63
CA ILE A 533 -25.33 -17.90 -11.66
C ILE A 533 -24.21 -18.69 -11.00
N GLU A 534 -23.85 -19.84 -11.58
CA GLU A 534 -22.70 -20.62 -11.12
C GLU A 534 -21.39 -19.87 -11.43
N THR A 535 -20.40 -20.01 -10.54
CA THR A 535 -19.11 -19.32 -10.63
C THR A 535 -18.35 -19.65 -11.93
N ASN A 536 -18.37 -20.90 -12.37
CA ASN A 536 -17.75 -21.31 -13.63
C ASN A 536 -18.34 -20.57 -14.84
N ILE A 537 -19.67 -20.43 -14.86
CA ILE A 537 -20.39 -19.73 -15.92
C ILE A 537 -20.10 -18.22 -15.85
N ALA A 538 -20.07 -17.65 -14.65
CA ALA A 538 -19.72 -16.23 -14.46
C ALA A 538 -18.33 -15.91 -15.03
N ILE A 539 -17.34 -16.79 -14.81
CA ILE A 539 -15.99 -16.65 -15.37
C ILE A 539 -16.00 -16.71 -16.90
N GLU A 540 -16.92 -17.45 -17.52
CA GLU A 540 -17.05 -17.51 -18.97
C GLU A 540 -17.66 -16.23 -19.56
N ILE A 541 -18.70 -15.68 -18.93
CA ILE A 541 -19.47 -14.53 -19.43
C ILE A 541 -18.76 -13.20 -19.16
N PHE A 542 -18.23 -13.04 -17.95
CA PHE A 542 -17.72 -11.75 -17.46
C PHE A 542 -16.20 -11.67 -17.52
N LYS A 543 -15.71 -10.49 -17.93
CA LYS A 543 -14.30 -10.11 -17.83
C LYS A 543 -13.92 -9.84 -16.36
N TYR A 544 -14.84 -9.27 -15.60
CA TYR A 544 -14.70 -8.94 -14.16
C TYR A 544 -15.75 -9.70 -13.35
N PRO A 545 -15.59 -11.02 -13.17
CA PRO A 545 -16.65 -11.86 -12.65
C PRO A 545 -16.91 -11.66 -11.15
N LYS A 546 -15.92 -11.27 -10.34
CA LYS A 546 -16.15 -11.00 -8.90
C LYS A 546 -17.07 -9.79 -8.72
N THR A 547 -16.79 -8.71 -9.46
CA THR A 547 -17.64 -7.51 -9.53
C THR A 547 -19.03 -7.85 -10.05
N ALA A 548 -19.13 -8.60 -11.14
CA ALA A 548 -20.41 -8.95 -11.74
C ALA A 548 -21.31 -9.75 -10.78
N LEU A 549 -20.76 -10.75 -10.09
CA LEU A 549 -21.50 -11.53 -9.09
C LEU A 549 -22.05 -10.65 -7.97
N LYS A 550 -21.25 -9.70 -7.45
CA LYS A 550 -21.70 -8.76 -6.44
C LYS A 550 -22.82 -7.84 -6.96
N ILE A 551 -22.71 -7.38 -8.20
CA ILE A 551 -23.76 -6.56 -8.83
C ILE A 551 -25.05 -7.36 -8.98
N LEU A 552 -24.99 -8.61 -9.45
CA LEU A 552 -26.17 -9.48 -9.56
C LEU A 552 -26.84 -9.70 -8.21
N GLU A 553 -26.06 -9.88 -7.15
CA GLU A 553 -26.57 -9.96 -5.77
C GLU A 553 -27.32 -8.68 -5.38
N MET A 554 -26.73 -7.51 -5.61
CA MET A 554 -27.35 -6.23 -5.29
C MET A 554 -28.59 -5.94 -6.13
N LEU A 555 -28.60 -6.32 -7.42
CA LEU A 555 -29.77 -6.23 -8.28
C LEU A 555 -30.90 -7.15 -7.80
N SER A 556 -30.56 -8.35 -7.31
CA SER A 556 -31.53 -9.26 -6.68
C SER A 556 -32.20 -8.64 -5.46
N ASP A 557 -31.44 -7.94 -4.59
CA ASP A 557 -32.04 -7.26 -3.43
C ASP A 557 -32.92 -6.09 -3.85
N LEU A 558 -32.51 -5.33 -4.87
CA LEU A 558 -33.32 -4.24 -5.41
C LEU A 558 -34.64 -4.75 -5.96
N ASP A 559 -34.62 -5.86 -6.68
CA ASP A 559 -35.80 -6.48 -7.28
C ASP A 559 -36.74 -7.07 -6.21
N LYS A 560 -36.19 -7.70 -5.17
CA LYS A 560 -36.96 -8.35 -4.09
C LYS A 560 -37.43 -7.40 -2.99
N VAL A 561 -36.58 -6.47 -2.58
CA VAL A 561 -36.72 -5.65 -1.36
C VAL A 561 -36.80 -4.15 -1.67
N GLY A 562 -36.43 -3.71 -2.88
CA GLY A 562 -36.44 -2.29 -3.27
C GLY A 562 -35.27 -1.48 -2.72
N PHE A 563 -34.34 -2.11 -1.99
CA PHE A 563 -33.17 -1.49 -1.39
C PHE A 563 -31.98 -2.45 -1.43
N ALA A 564 -30.80 -1.93 -1.76
CA ALA A 564 -29.56 -2.71 -1.69
C ALA A 564 -28.42 -1.90 -1.09
N THR A 565 -27.47 -2.64 -0.53
CA THR A 565 -26.21 -2.13 0.03
C THR A 565 -25.08 -3.08 -0.34
N PHE A 566 -23.90 -2.53 -0.61
CA PHE A 566 -22.71 -3.34 -0.80
C PHE A 566 -22.29 -4.06 0.49
N ILE A 567 -22.25 -3.32 1.60
CA ILE A 567 -21.88 -3.84 2.93
C ILE A 567 -23.11 -4.56 3.50
N LYS A 568 -23.02 -5.87 3.66
CA LYS A 568 -24.08 -6.78 4.09
C LYS A 568 -23.64 -7.73 5.20
#